data_AF-A0A1F4BIN2-F1
#
_entry.id   AF-A0A1F4BIN2-F1
#
_cell.length_a   1.000
_cell.length_b   1.000
_cell.length_c   1.000
_cell.angle_alpha   90.00
_cell.angle_beta   90.00
_cell.angle_gamma   90.00
#
_symmetry.space_group_name_H-M   'P 1'
#
loop_
_entity.id
_entity.type
_entity.pdbx_description
1 polymer ?
#
loop_
_entity_poly.entity_id
_entity_poly.type
_entity_poly.pdbx_seq_one_letter_code
_entity_poly.pdbx_strand_id
1 'polypeptide(L)' 'MPVTAKSLGVDKLSVEDRMALAEELWESVVADGGPFLLSDAQRNELDRRIAEHEAAPDDVVPWVEVKEKGLASLKRP' A
#
# COMPACT_ATOMS: atom_id res chain seq x y z
N MET A 1 -1.34 20.11 20.42
CA MET A 1 -1.41 20.41 18.98
C MET A 1 -1.15 19.11 18.23
N PRO A 2 -2.00 18.68 17.29
CA PRO A 2 -1.72 17.48 16.50
C PRO A 2 -0.48 17.73 15.63
N VAL A 3 0.39 16.72 15.51
CA VAL A 3 1.50 16.76 14.55
C VAL A 3 0.90 16.69 13.14
N THR A 4 1.20 17.69 12.32
CA THR A 4 0.75 17.76 10.92
C THR A 4 1.94 18.09 10.03
N ALA A 5 1.86 17.71 8.75
CA ALA A 5 2.86 18.10 7.75
C ALA A 5 3.10 19.62 7.75
N LYS A 6 2.02 20.41 7.89
CA LYS A 6 2.08 21.88 7.94
C LYS A 6 2.77 22.43 9.19
N SER A 7 2.47 21.86 10.37
CA SER A 7 3.15 22.28 11.60
C SER A 7 4.65 21.94 11.60
N LEU A 8 5.04 20.95 10.81
CA LEU A 8 6.44 20.56 10.60
C LEU A 8 7.09 21.27 9.40
N GLY A 9 6.36 22.12 8.68
CA GLY A 9 6.86 22.86 7.50
C GLY A 9 7.08 22.00 6.26
N VAL A 10 6.62 20.75 6.26
CA VAL A 10 6.74 19.81 5.13
C VAL A 10 6.02 20.35 3.89
N ASP A 11 4.97 21.16 4.06
CA ASP A 11 4.25 21.80 2.96
C ASP A 11 5.08 22.83 2.17
N LYS A 12 6.20 23.30 2.74
CA LYS A 12 7.12 24.26 2.10
C LYS A 12 8.22 23.61 1.27
N LEU A 13 8.36 22.29 1.37
CA LEU A 13 9.33 21.52 0.61
C LEU A 13 8.89 21.36 -0.86
N SER A 14 9.84 21.09 -1.75
CA SER A 14 9.55 20.69 -3.13
C SER A 14 8.74 19.38 -3.17
N VAL A 15 8.16 19.04 -4.31
CA VAL A 15 7.45 17.75 -4.42
C VAL A 15 8.43 16.60 -4.22
N GLU A 16 9.61 16.70 -4.82
CA GLU A 16 10.69 15.71 -4.73
C GLU A 16 11.15 15.51 -3.28
N ASP A 17 11.42 16.60 -2.55
CA ASP A 17 11.86 16.51 -1.15
C ASP A 17 10.78 15.94 -0.24
N ARG A 18 9.50 16.26 -0.50
CA ARG A 18 8.38 15.65 0.25
C ARG A 18 8.27 14.16 0.00
N MET A 19 8.51 13.71 -1.23
CA MET A 19 8.49 12.28 -1.56
C MET A 19 9.64 11.55 -0.87
N ALA A 20 10.86 12.09 -0.93
CA ALA A 20 12.02 11.53 -0.26
C ALA A 20 11.80 11.45 1.26
N LEU A 21 11.29 12.52 1.87
CA LEU A 21 10.97 12.53 3.30
C LEU A 21 9.86 11.53 3.66
N ALA A 22 8.84 11.38 2.81
CA ALA A 22 7.77 10.41 3.06
C ALA A 22 8.30 8.97 3.03
N GLU A 23 9.23 8.67 2.13
CA GLU A 23 9.91 7.37 2.05
C GLU A 23 10.78 7.13 3.28
N GLU A 24 11.62 8.09 3.67
CA GLU A 24 12.47 7.98 4.88
C GLU A 24 11.65 7.77 6.16
N LEU A 25 10.56 8.52 6.33
CA LEU A 25 9.65 8.35 7.48
C LEU A 25 8.92 7.00 7.44
N TRP A 26 8.60 6.51 6.26
CA TRP A 26 7.99 5.18 6.12
C TRP A 26 8.99 4.08 6.49
N GLU A 27 10.23 4.17 6.02
CA GLU A 27 11.31 3.26 6.38
C GLU A 27 11.57 3.25 7.89
N SER A 28 11.56 4.43 8.54
CA SER A 28 11.75 4.51 9.99
C SER A 28 10.64 3.79 10.75
N VAL A 29 9.38 3.92 10.32
CA VAL A 29 8.24 3.21 10.92
C VAL A 29 8.37 1.69 10.74
N VAL A 30 8.84 1.23 9.58
CA VAL A 30 9.10 -0.20 9.33
C VAL A 30 10.24 -0.71 10.21
N ALA A 31 11.32 0.08 10.37
CA ALA A 31 12.46 -0.28 11.21
C ALA A 31 12.10 -0.35 12.71
N ASP A 32 11.24 0.54 13.18
CA ASP A 32 10.73 0.55 14.56
C ASP A 32 9.60 -0.47 14.78
N GLY A 33 8.92 -0.86 13.69
CA GLY A 33 7.91 -1.91 13.68
C GLY A 33 8.55 -3.26 13.96
N GLY A 34 8.29 -3.81 15.15
CA GLY A 34 8.66 -5.19 15.47
C GLY A 34 8.16 -6.19 14.41
N PRO A 35 8.70 -7.42 14.38
CA PRO A 35 8.41 -8.39 13.32
C PRO A 35 6.90 -8.60 13.18
N PHE A 36 6.36 -8.25 12.02
CA PHE A 36 4.97 -8.56 11.68
C PHE A 36 4.88 -10.05 11.37
N LEU A 37 4.44 -10.82 12.38
CA LEU A 37 4.21 -12.25 12.22
C LEU A 37 2.81 -12.47 11.65
N LEU A 38 2.76 -13.04 10.45
CA LEU A 38 1.51 -13.56 9.90
C LEU A 38 0.97 -14.66 10.80
N SER A 39 -0.33 -14.63 11.07
CA SER A 39 -1.03 -15.80 11.60
C SER A 39 -0.97 -16.96 10.62
N ASP A 40 -1.13 -18.19 11.11
CA ASP A 40 -1.15 -19.38 10.26
C ASP A 40 -2.22 -19.30 9.18
N ALA A 41 -3.40 -18.74 9.50
CA ALA A 41 -4.47 -18.54 8.54
C ALA A 41 -4.07 -17.58 7.41
N GLN A 42 -3.36 -16.49 7.72
CA GLN A 42 -2.87 -15.56 6.71
C GLN A 42 -1.77 -16.17 5.86
N ARG A 43 -0.84 -16.93 6.48
CA ARG A 43 0.22 -17.64 5.77
C ARG A 43 -0.35 -18.65 4.78
N ASN A 44 -1.27 -19.49 5.24
CA ASN A 44 -1.93 -20.49 4.40
C ASN A 44 -2.69 -19.85 3.22
N GLU A 45 -3.33 -18.70 3.44
CA GLU A 45 -4.02 -17.99 2.36
C GLU A 45 -3.04 -17.43 1.32
N LEU A 46 -1.88 -16.92 1.74
CA LEU A 46 -0.84 -16.47 0.81
C LEU A 46 -0.27 -17.66 0.02
N ASP A 47 0.06 -18.77 0.69
CA ASP A 47 0.58 -19.98 0.04
C ASP A 47 -0.41 -20.51 -1.00
N ARG A 48 -1.72 -20.53 -0.67
CA ARG A 48 -2.78 -20.91 -1.60
C ARG A 48 -2.81 -20.01 -2.84
N ARG A 49 -2.80 -18.69 -2.66
CA ARG A 49 -2.87 -17.73 -3.78
C ARG A 49 -1.64 -17.77 -4.67
N ILE A 50 -0.46 -18.00 -4.09
CA ILE A 50 0.79 -18.16 -4.84
C ILE A 50 0.68 -19.41 -5.73
N ALA A 51 0.30 -20.55 -5.15
CA ALA A 51 0.13 -21.80 -5.91
C ALA A 51 -0.92 -21.68 -7.03
N GLU A 52 -2.03 -20.98 -6.77
CA GLU A 52 -3.05 -20.70 -7.78
C GLU A 52 -2.52 -19.83 -8.93
N HIS A 53 -1.78 -18.77 -8.61
CA HIS A 53 -1.18 -17.90 -9.62
C HIS A 53 -0.08 -18.61 -10.42
N GLU A 54 0.73 -19.46 -9.78
CA GLU A 54 1.74 -20.27 -10.48
C GLU A 54 1.10 -21.28 -11.44
N ALA A 55 -0.05 -21.86 -11.06
CA ALA A 55 -0.80 -22.78 -11.91
C ALA A 55 -1.54 -22.08 -13.05
N ALA A 56 -1.98 -20.84 -12.85
CA ALA A 56 -2.75 -20.05 -13.81
C ALA A 56 -2.31 -18.56 -13.79
N PRO A 57 -1.15 -18.22 -14.37
CA PRO A 57 -0.60 -16.86 -14.29
C PRO A 57 -1.45 -15.82 -15.01
N ASP A 58 -2.22 -16.23 -16.01
CA ASP A 58 -3.14 -15.38 -16.77
C ASP A 58 -4.53 -15.27 -16.12
N ASP A 59 -4.80 -15.99 -15.03
CA ASP A 59 -6.05 -15.85 -14.24
C ASP A 59 -5.97 -14.62 -13.33
N VAL A 60 -5.85 -13.46 -13.98
CA VAL A 60 -5.72 -12.15 -13.36
C VAL A 60 -6.70 -11.18 -14.01
N VAL A 61 -7.18 -10.23 -13.22
CA VAL A 61 -7.97 -9.12 -13.75
C VAL A 61 -7.01 -7.98 -14.12
N PRO A 62 -7.00 -7.49 -15.37
CA PRO A 62 -6.15 -6.38 -15.76
C PRO A 62 -6.41 -5.15 -14.89
N TRP A 63 -5.34 -4.45 -14.51
CA TRP A 63 -5.43 -3.26 -13.67
C TRP A 63 -6.42 -2.20 -14.21
N VAL A 64 -6.47 -2.03 -15.53
CA VAL A 64 -7.40 -1.10 -16.19
C VAL A 64 -8.84 -1.42 -15.81
N GLU A 65 -9.23 -2.70 -15.84
CA GLU A 65 -10.58 -3.14 -15.50
C GLU A 65 -10.88 -2.94 -14.00
N VAL A 66 -9.92 -3.27 -13.12
CA VAL A 66 -10.06 -3.04 -11.67
C VAL A 66 -10.24 -1.55 -11.38
N LYS A 67 -9.43 -0.70 -12.01
CA LYS A 67 -9.49 0.76 -11.87
C LYS A 67 -10.82 1.31 -12.36
N GLU A 68 -11.30 0.86 -13.52
CA GLU A 68 -12.59 1.29 -14.07
C GLU A 68 -13.75 0.90 -13.15
N LYS A 69 -13.77 -0.35 -12.66
CA LYS A 69 -14.77 -0.82 -11.68
C LYS A 69 -14.76 0.00 -10.40
N GLY A 70 -13.57 0.29 -9.85
CA GLY A 70 -13.41 1.11 -8.64
C GLY A 70 -13.84 2.57 -8.84
N LEU A 71 -13.54 3.17 -9.99
CA LEU A 71 -13.99 4.53 -10.31
C LEU A 71 -15.51 4.59 -10.55
N ALA A 72 -16.10 3.55 -11.13
CA ALA A 72 -17.53 3.45 -11.33
C ALA A 72 -18.29 3.30 -10.00
N SER A 73 -17.74 2.55 -9.03
CA SER A 73 -18.38 2.38 -7.71
C SER A 73 -18.38 3.66 -6.88
N LEU A 74 -17.36 4.52 -7.03
CA LEU A 74 -17.30 5.85 -6.40
C LEU A 74 -18.30 6.87 -6.96
N LYS A 75 -18.86 6.61 -8.15
CA LYS A 75 -19.83 7.50 -8.83
C LYS A 75 -21.29 7.13 -8.55
N ARG A 76 -21.55 6.05 -7.80
CA ARG A 76 -22.90 5.68 -7.39
C ARG A 76 -23.27 6.48 -6.13
N PRO A 77 -24.37 7.26 -6.14
CA PRO A 77 -24.80 8.04 -4.99
C PRO A 77 -25.21 7.16 -3.80
#